data_AF-A0A9E2DNA7-F1
#
_entry.id   AF-A0A9E2DNA7-F1
#
_cell.length_a   1.000
_cell.length_b   1.000
_cell.length_c   1.000
_cell.angle_alpha   90.00
_cell.angle_beta   90.00
_cell.angle_gamma   90.00
#
_symmetry.space_group_name_H-M   'P 1'
#
loop_
_entity.id
_entity.type
_entity.pdbx_description
1 polymer ?
#
loop_
_entity_poly.entity_id
_entity_poly.type
_entity_poly.pdbx_seq_one_letter_code
_entity_poly.pdbx_strand_id
1 'polypeptide(L)'
;MIEITFPDGASRSYKIDITPYEIASSISEGLARNVISASFNGQTIETSTKLKENGKLIFYTWKDQEGKKAFWHSSAHVLAQVLEEFYTDIKLTIGPAISNGFYYDVDFGKHILSEKDFPRIEKRMIEISSEKHLFKLKSKAKKEALDYYKKQENDYKVELIENLEDGSITFCDHDNFTDLCKGGHLPHTGFIKAVKLLSVAGAYWRADQNKKQLTRVYGISFPKQKELNEYLNLIEEAKKRDHRKLGKQLELFAFSNKVGLGLPLWLPKGTELRERLESFLKKAQKKAGYKQVISPHIGNKDLYETSGHYQKYGESSFKPISTPADGEEFLLKPMNCPHHCEMYNSKQWSYKELPVRYAEFGTVYRYEQSGELHGLTRVRGFTQDDAHIFCTQEQLNSEFKNVIDLVLYVFSSLGFENFTTQISLRDINNKEKYIGSDEVWETAEKAIINATKEKDIKYKIVYGEAAFYGPKLDFMVKDALGPNCNT
;
A
#
# COMPACT_ATOMS: atom_id res chain seq x y z
N MET A 1 30.56 13.06 -26.86
CA MET A 1 29.81 11.79 -26.94
C MET A 1 29.49 11.39 -25.52
N ILE A 2 28.32 10.82 -25.28
CA ILE A 2 27.94 10.24 -23.99
C ILE A 2 27.84 8.72 -24.12
N GLU A 3 28.17 8.01 -23.06
CA GLU A 3 28.06 6.56 -22.98
C GLU A 3 26.79 6.18 -22.21
N ILE A 4 25.94 5.38 -22.86
CA ILE A 4 24.67 4.92 -22.30
C ILE A 4 24.72 3.41 -22.13
N THR A 5 24.50 2.96 -20.90
CA THR A 5 24.45 1.54 -20.53
C THR A 5 23.00 1.07 -20.39
N PHE A 6 22.68 -0.07 -20.99
CA PHE A 6 21.36 -0.69 -20.98
C PHE A 6 21.26 -1.83 -19.94
N PRO A 7 20.04 -2.31 -19.61
CA PRO A 7 19.85 -3.36 -18.60
C PRO A 7 20.54 -4.70 -18.90
N ASP A 8 20.81 -4.99 -20.17
CA ASP A 8 21.53 -6.18 -20.64
C ASP A 8 23.06 -6.07 -20.48
N GLY A 9 23.56 -4.93 -19.98
CA GLY A 9 24.98 -4.66 -19.82
C GLY A 9 25.65 -4.11 -21.09
N ALA A 10 24.91 -3.94 -22.19
CA ALA A 10 25.46 -3.32 -23.39
C ALA A 10 25.64 -1.81 -23.17
N SER A 11 26.78 -1.28 -23.61
CA SER A 11 27.04 0.16 -23.66
C SER A 11 27.10 0.63 -25.11
N ARG A 12 26.50 1.79 -25.41
CA ARG A 12 26.56 2.44 -26.73
C ARG A 12 26.86 3.93 -26.58
N SER A 13 27.61 4.46 -27.54
CA SER A 13 28.01 5.88 -27.55
C SER A 13 27.08 6.71 -28.43
N TYR A 14 26.56 7.80 -27.88
CA TYR A 14 25.65 8.73 -28.56
C TYR A 14 26.16 10.17 -28.51
N LYS A 15 25.57 11.05 -29.32
CA LYS A 15 25.86 12.49 -29.26
C LYS A 15 25.29 13.08 -27.97
N ILE A 16 25.93 14.14 -27.48
CA ILE A 16 25.38 14.95 -26.37
C ILE A 16 24.05 15.55 -26.81
N ASP A 17 23.12 15.71 -25.86
CA ASP A 17 21.75 16.19 -26.06
C ASP A 17 20.81 15.23 -26.81
N ILE A 18 21.21 13.96 -26.96
CA ILE A 18 20.30 12.92 -27.46
C ILE A 18 19.18 12.66 -26.44
N THR A 19 18.00 12.31 -26.95
CA THR A 19 16.83 12.01 -26.14
C THR A 19 16.60 10.49 -26.01
N PRO A 20 15.93 10.02 -24.93
CA PRO A 20 15.53 8.62 -24.82
C PRO A 20 14.72 8.13 -26.03
N TYR A 21 13.88 8.99 -26.62
CA TYR A 21 13.12 8.64 -27.84
C TYR A 21 14.03 8.35 -29.04
N GLU A 22 15.05 9.17 -29.27
CA GLU A 22 16.03 8.95 -30.36
C GLU A 22 16.86 7.70 -30.12
N ILE A 23 17.28 7.44 -28.87
CA ILE A 23 17.97 6.20 -28.50
C ILE A 23 17.06 4.99 -28.76
N ALA A 24 15.81 5.03 -28.31
CA ALA A 24 14.84 3.95 -28.55
C ALA A 24 14.64 3.69 -30.06
N SER A 25 14.57 4.77 -30.86
CA SER A 25 14.44 4.69 -32.32
C SER A 25 15.65 4.04 -32.98
N SER A 26 16.85 4.29 -32.47
CA SER A 26 18.09 3.64 -32.95
C SER A 26 18.15 2.13 -32.65
N ILE A 27 17.39 1.66 -31.66
CA ILE A 27 17.30 0.24 -31.30
C ILE A 27 16.24 -0.45 -32.14
N SER A 28 15.01 0.08 -32.14
CA SER A 28 13.94 -0.36 -33.04
C SER A 28 12.79 0.64 -33.09
N GLU A 29 12.15 0.79 -34.25
CA GLU A 29 10.93 1.61 -34.36
C GLU A 29 9.79 1.09 -33.46
N GLY A 30 9.70 -0.23 -33.28
CA GLY A 30 8.70 -0.85 -32.42
C GLY A 30 8.86 -0.44 -30.96
N LEU A 31 10.09 -0.31 -30.47
CA LEU A 31 10.37 0.20 -29.13
C LEU A 31 10.01 1.68 -29.05
N ALA A 32 10.50 2.51 -29.95
CA ALA A 32 10.24 3.96 -29.95
C ALA A 32 8.75 4.32 -29.89
N ARG A 33 7.89 3.57 -30.60
CA ARG A 33 6.44 3.79 -30.59
C ARG A 33 5.75 3.39 -29.27
N ASN A 34 6.34 2.49 -28.49
CA ASN A 34 5.75 1.93 -27.27
C ASN A 34 6.36 2.48 -25.98
N VAL A 35 7.50 3.18 -26.07
CA VAL A 35 8.12 3.83 -24.91
C VAL A 35 7.26 5.00 -24.45
N ILE A 36 6.96 5.00 -23.16
CA ILE A 36 6.11 6.00 -22.48
C ILE A 36 6.97 6.93 -21.64
N SER A 37 7.93 6.39 -20.91
CA SER A 37 8.88 7.13 -20.07
C SER A 37 10.19 6.36 -19.99
N ALA A 38 11.20 6.95 -19.35
CA ALA A 38 12.47 6.28 -19.11
C ALA A 38 12.99 6.55 -17.70
N SER A 39 13.93 5.73 -17.24
CA SER A 39 14.77 6.05 -16.09
C SER A 39 16.21 6.26 -16.54
N PHE A 40 16.80 7.36 -16.11
CA PHE A 40 18.21 7.65 -16.31
C PHE A 40 18.89 7.83 -14.95
N ASN A 41 19.91 7.01 -14.67
CA ASN A 41 20.62 7.00 -13.38
C ASN A 41 19.68 6.86 -12.15
N GLY A 42 18.57 6.15 -12.31
CA GLY A 42 17.57 5.93 -11.25
C GLY A 42 16.49 7.00 -11.14
N GLN A 43 16.60 8.10 -11.88
CA GLN A 43 15.57 9.16 -11.94
C GLN A 43 14.63 8.94 -13.12
N THR A 44 13.31 9.04 -12.91
CA THR A 44 12.31 8.99 -14.00
C THR A 44 12.34 10.27 -14.81
N ILE A 45 12.42 10.15 -16.14
CA ILE A 45 12.51 11.24 -17.09
C ILE A 45 11.56 11.05 -18.28
N GLU A 46 11.18 12.15 -18.93
CA GLU A 46 10.41 12.16 -20.17
C GLU A 46 11.24 11.62 -21.35
N THR A 47 10.55 11.12 -22.37
CA THR A 47 11.21 10.59 -23.57
C THR A 47 11.92 11.67 -24.40
N SER A 48 11.56 12.94 -24.19
CA SER A 48 12.13 14.12 -24.85
C SER A 48 13.26 14.78 -24.06
N THR A 49 13.60 14.28 -22.87
CA THR A 49 14.63 14.88 -22.01
C THR A 49 16.01 14.72 -22.64
N LYS A 50 16.75 15.82 -22.75
CA LYS A 50 18.09 15.84 -23.35
C LYS A 50 19.13 15.29 -22.37
N LEU A 51 19.84 14.25 -22.78
CA LEU A 51 20.88 13.62 -21.97
C LEU A 51 22.23 14.29 -22.21
N LYS A 52 22.89 14.73 -21.14
CA LYS A 52 24.17 15.47 -21.19
C LYS A 52 25.35 14.71 -20.61
N GLU A 53 25.08 13.67 -19.82
CA GLU A 53 26.08 12.89 -19.10
C GLU A 53 25.96 11.41 -19.43
N ASN A 54 26.97 10.64 -19.02
CA ASN A 54 26.95 9.19 -19.14
C ASN A 54 26.01 8.59 -18.09
N GLY A 55 25.43 7.44 -18.38
CA GLY A 55 24.56 6.82 -17.40
C GLY A 55 23.84 5.56 -17.85
N LYS A 56 23.07 5.02 -16.93
CA LYS A 56 22.23 3.85 -17.16
C LYS A 56 20.84 4.29 -17.60
N LEU A 57 20.40 3.83 -18.77
CA LEU A 57 19.08 4.12 -19.32
C LEU A 57 18.19 2.88 -19.32
N ILE A 58 16.99 3.01 -18.77
CA ILE A 58 15.95 1.98 -18.76
C ILE A 58 14.71 2.54 -19.43
N PHE A 59 14.18 1.85 -20.42
CA PHE A 59 12.93 2.24 -21.08
C PHE A 59 11.73 1.65 -20.36
N TYR A 60 10.69 2.45 -20.17
CA TYR A 60 9.43 2.00 -19.62
C TYR A 60 8.32 2.06 -20.67
N THR A 61 7.64 0.94 -20.81
CA THR A 61 6.48 0.75 -21.68
C THR A 61 5.22 0.53 -20.84
N TRP A 62 4.06 0.39 -21.49
CA TRP A 62 2.80 0.05 -20.81
C TRP A 62 2.86 -1.26 -20.00
N LYS A 63 3.78 -2.16 -20.32
CA LYS A 63 3.95 -3.43 -19.60
C LYS A 63 4.61 -3.25 -18.23
N ASP A 64 5.35 -2.16 -18.06
CA ASP A 64 6.17 -1.89 -16.88
C ASP A 64 5.37 -1.10 -15.84
N GLN A 65 5.58 -1.39 -14.55
CA GLN A 65 4.86 -0.69 -13.47
C GLN A 65 5.15 0.82 -13.48
N GLU A 66 6.41 1.21 -13.69
CA GLU A 66 6.80 2.63 -13.78
C GLU A 66 6.20 3.31 -15.03
N GLY A 67 6.04 2.57 -16.13
CA GLY A 67 5.34 3.07 -17.32
C GLY A 67 3.85 3.29 -17.07
N LYS A 68 3.19 2.39 -16.34
CA LYS A 68 1.78 2.57 -15.93
C LYS A 68 1.60 3.77 -15.00
N LYS A 69 2.52 3.99 -14.05
CA LYS A 69 2.51 5.17 -13.18
C LYS A 69 2.57 6.46 -13.99
N ALA A 70 3.51 6.57 -14.93
CA ALA A 70 3.63 7.73 -15.83
C ALA A 70 2.36 7.94 -16.68
N PHE A 71 1.79 6.85 -17.18
CA PHE A 71 0.56 6.87 -17.97
C PHE A 71 -0.64 7.39 -17.19
N TRP A 72 -0.88 6.86 -15.98
CA TRP A 72 -2.01 7.28 -15.15
C TRP A 72 -1.80 8.68 -14.59
N HIS A 73 -0.57 9.06 -14.27
CA HIS A 73 -0.26 10.42 -13.85
C HIS A 73 -0.56 11.45 -14.95
N SER A 74 -0.19 11.14 -16.19
CA SER A 74 -0.56 11.96 -17.35
C SER A 74 -2.08 12.00 -17.59
N SER A 75 -2.77 10.91 -17.31
CA SER A 75 -4.24 10.85 -17.40
C SER A 75 -4.92 11.71 -16.35
N ALA A 76 -4.31 11.85 -15.16
CA ALA A 76 -4.77 12.77 -14.11
C ALA A 76 -4.67 14.23 -14.57
N HIS A 77 -3.61 14.58 -15.30
CA HIS A 77 -3.46 15.92 -15.91
C HIS A 77 -4.53 16.21 -16.96
N VAL A 78 -4.84 15.25 -17.83
CA VAL A 78 -5.95 15.41 -18.80
C VAL A 78 -7.29 15.55 -18.08
N LEU A 79 -7.53 14.82 -16.98
CA LEU A 79 -8.73 15.02 -16.16
C LEU A 79 -8.78 16.43 -15.59
N ALA A 80 -7.66 16.94 -15.06
CA ALA A 80 -7.58 18.27 -14.47
C ALA A 80 -7.87 19.37 -15.49
N GLN A 81 -7.30 19.30 -16.70
CA GLN A 81 -7.62 20.18 -17.81
C GLN A 81 -9.14 20.20 -18.08
N VAL A 82 -9.75 19.02 -18.22
CA VAL A 82 -11.18 18.92 -18.49
C VAL A 82 -12.01 19.51 -17.35
N LEU A 83 -11.63 19.29 -16.09
CA LEU A 83 -12.36 19.86 -14.96
C LEU A 83 -12.33 21.38 -14.97
N GLU A 84 -11.21 22.02 -15.32
CA GLU A 84 -11.12 23.48 -15.46
C GLU A 84 -11.94 24.01 -16.65
N GLU A 85 -12.11 23.23 -17.72
CA GLU A 85 -13.00 23.60 -18.84
C GLU A 85 -14.49 23.58 -18.43
N PHE A 86 -14.90 22.61 -17.60
CA PHE A 86 -16.31 22.42 -17.22
C PHE A 86 -16.75 23.22 -16.00
N TYR A 87 -15.82 23.57 -15.10
CA TYR A 87 -16.13 24.22 -13.84
C TYR A 87 -15.21 25.43 -13.63
N THR A 88 -15.82 26.61 -13.60
CA THR A 88 -15.12 27.87 -13.30
C THR A 88 -14.74 27.93 -11.82
N ASP A 89 -13.64 28.63 -11.51
CA ASP A 89 -13.18 28.92 -10.13
C ASP A 89 -12.88 27.69 -9.26
N ILE A 90 -12.68 26.51 -9.86
CA ILE A 90 -12.19 25.34 -9.13
C ILE A 90 -10.71 25.51 -8.78
N LYS A 91 -10.28 24.94 -7.65
CA LYS A 91 -8.86 24.91 -7.28
C LYS A 91 -8.34 23.48 -7.34
N LEU A 92 -7.44 23.22 -8.29
CA LEU A 92 -6.74 21.96 -8.42
C LEU A 92 -5.69 21.81 -7.32
N THR A 93 -5.59 20.62 -6.72
CA THR A 93 -4.62 20.36 -5.64
C THR A 93 -3.59 19.30 -6.03
N ILE A 94 -3.85 18.01 -5.78
CA ILE A 94 -2.94 16.90 -6.03
C ILE A 94 -3.61 15.79 -6.86
N GLY A 95 -2.87 15.24 -7.82
CA GLY A 95 -3.36 14.18 -8.71
C GLY A 95 -2.35 13.06 -8.97
N PRO A 96 -2.06 12.20 -7.98
CA PRO A 96 -1.06 11.15 -8.15
C PRO A 96 -1.63 9.93 -8.89
N ALA A 97 -0.73 9.19 -9.55
CA ALA A 97 -1.01 7.83 -9.97
C ALA A 97 -1.05 6.88 -8.75
N ILE A 98 -1.96 5.93 -8.77
CA ILE A 98 -2.11 4.85 -7.78
C ILE A 98 -1.95 3.49 -8.47
N SER A 99 -1.99 2.40 -7.69
CA SER A 99 -1.73 1.04 -8.21
C SER A 99 -2.66 0.59 -9.34
N ASN A 100 -3.89 1.11 -9.39
CA ASN A 100 -4.92 0.76 -10.36
C ASN A 100 -5.62 2.01 -10.93
N GLY A 101 -4.84 3.00 -11.37
CA GLY A 101 -5.37 4.23 -11.96
C GLY A 101 -4.77 5.48 -11.34
N PHE A 102 -5.62 6.49 -11.14
CA PHE A 102 -5.25 7.78 -10.56
C PHE A 102 -6.42 8.36 -9.78
N TYR A 103 -6.14 9.37 -8.97
CA TYR A 103 -7.17 10.27 -8.49
C TYR A 103 -6.74 11.71 -8.66
N TYR A 104 -7.69 12.63 -8.56
CA TYR A 104 -7.40 14.06 -8.46
C TYR A 104 -8.25 14.68 -7.35
N ASP A 105 -7.61 15.38 -6.42
CA ASP A 105 -8.26 16.14 -5.36
C ASP A 105 -8.51 17.58 -5.84
N VAL A 106 -9.77 17.98 -5.80
CA VAL A 106 -10.21 19.29 -6.31
C VAL A 106 -11.12 19.97 -5.30
N ASP A 107 -10.87 21.26 -5.08
CA ASP A 107 -11.80 22.15 -4.39
C ASP A 107 -12.76 22.72 -5.43
N PHE A 108 -13.97 22.17 -5.49
CA PHE A 108 -15.01 22.63 -6.41
C PHE A 108 -15.72 23.91 -5.94
N GLY A 109 -15.40 24.44 -4.75
CA GLY A 109 -16.05 25.62 -4.20
C GLY A 109 -17.57 25.45 -4.11
N LYS A 110 -18.30 26.14 -4.99
CA LYS A 110 -19.78 26.09 -5.09
C LYS A 110 -20.29 24.97 -5.99
N HIS A 111 -19.43 24.39 -6.82
CA HIS A 111 -19.79 23.33 -7.73
C HIS A 111 -19.84 21.98 -7.00
N ILE A 112 -20.66 21.07 -7.53
CA ILE A 112 -20.74 19.70 -7.05
C ILE A 112 -20.51 18.80 -8.26
N LEU A 113 -19.49 17.94 -8.16
CA LEU A 113 -19.26 16.87 -9.12
C LEU A 113 -19.97 15.61 -8.65
N SER A 114 -20.75 14.99 -9.53
CA SER A 114 -21.42 13.72 -9.27
C SER A 114 -21.11 12.69 -10.35
N GLU A 115 -21.43 11.42 -10.09
CA GLU A 115 -21.26 10.35 -11.08
C GLU A 115 -22.07 10.58 -12.38
N LYS A 116 -23.11 11.42 -12.33
CA LYS A 116 -23.92 11.81 -13.50
C LYS A 116 -23.11 12.66 -14.49
N ASP A 117 -22.08 13.34 -14.02
CA ASP A 117 -21.21 14.19 -14.84
C ASP A 117 -20.10 13.38 -15.52
N PHE A 118 -19.87 12.14 -15.10
CA PHE A 118 -18.76 11.33 -15.62
C PHE A 118 -18.82 11.11 -17.14
N PRO A 119 -19.96 10.75 -17.77
CA PRO A 119 -19.98 10.47 -19.20
C PRO A 119 -19.54 11.66 -20.06
N ARG A 120 -19.88 12.90 -19.67
CA ARG A 120 -19.47 14.10 -20.42
C ARG A 120 -17.99 14.42 -20.24
N ILE A 121 -17.46 14.22 -19.03
CA ILE A 121 -16.03 14.44 -18.72
C ILE A 121 -15.18 13.39 -19.43
N GLU A 122 -15.55 12.10 -19.32
CA GLU A 122 -14.89 10.99 -20.02
C GLU A 122 -14.83 11.25 -21.53
N LYS A 123 -15.93 11.71 -22.13
CA LYS A 123 -15.98 12.05 -23.56
C LYS A 123 -14.97 13.14 -23.92
N ARG A 124 -14.94 14.25 -23.17
CA ARG A 124 -14.01 15.36 -23.42
C ARG A 124 -12.55 14.96 -23.22
N MET A 125 -12.25 14.11 -22.23
CA MET A 125 -10.90 13.56 -22.04
C MET A 125 -10.43 12.76 -23.27
N ILE A 126 -11.33 11.97 -23.88
CA ILE A 126 -11.01 11.22 -25.11
C ILE A 126 -10.83 12.16 -26.31
N GLU A 127 -11.62 13.23 -26.41
CA GLU A 127 -11.45 14.26 -27.46
C GLU A 127 -10.05 14.89 -27.38
N ILE A 128 -9.65 15.42 -26.21
CA ILE A 128 -8.30 15.99 -25.98
C ILE A 128 -7.19 14.95 -26.24
N SER A 129 -7.43 13.70 -25.88
CA SER A 129 -6.48 12.62 -26.14
C SER A 129 -6.32 12.37 -27.64
N SER A 130 -7.39 12.47 -28.42
CA SER A 130 -7.36 12.29 -29.87
C SER A 130 -6.55 13.38 -30.60
N GLU A 131 -6.40 14.55 -30.00
CA GLU A 131 -5.66 15.70 -30.52
C GLU A 131 -4.13 15.57 -30.39
N LYS A 132 -3.64 14.62 -29.56
CA LYS A 132 -2.22 14.25 -29.41
C LYS A 132 -1.31 15.41 -28.96
N HIS A 133 -1.78 16.23 -28.04
CA HIS A 133 -0.99 17.30 -27.43
C HIS A 133 0.27 16.77 -26.75
N LEU A 134 1.40 17.45 -26.98
CA LEU A 134 2.69 17.10 -26.38
C LEU A 134 2.74 17.59 -24.93
N PHE A 135 3.22 16.75 -24.02
CA PHE A 135 3.56 17.19 -22.67
C PHE A 135 4.93 17.87 -22.67
N LYS A 136 5.02 19.07 -22.09
CA LYS A 136 6.26 19.86 -22.04
C LYS A 136 6.56 20.27 -20.61
N LEU A 137 7.70 19.81 -20.10
CA LEU A 137 8.18 20.21 -18.79
C LEU A 137 8.96 21.53 -18.88
N LYS A 138 8.65 22.48 -17.99
CA LYS A 138 9.35 23.76 -17.86
C LYS A 138 9.75 23.98 -16.41
N SER A 139 11.03 24.24 -16.18
CA SER A 139 11.49 24.70 -14.87
C SER A 139 11.12 26.17 -14.67
N LYS A 140 10.62 26.53 -13.48
CA LYS A 140 10.34 27.92 -13.10
C LYS A 140 10.99 28.23 -11.76
N ALA A 141 11.40 29.49 -11.58
CA ALA A 141 11.88 29.96 -10.28
C ALA A 141 10.74 29.94 -9.26
N LYS A 142 11.07 29.69 -7.99
CA LYS A 142 10.09 29.61 -6.89
C LYS A 142 9.21 30.84 -6.81
N LYS A 143 9.79 32.04 -6.96
CA LYS A 143 9.05 33.30 -6.94
C LYS A 143 8.00 33.38 -8.06
N GLU A 144 8.38 33.04 -9.29
CA GLU A 144 7.47 33.06 -10.43
C GLU A 144 6.33 32.04 -10.28
N ALA A 145 6.66 30.85 -9.74
CA ALA A 145 5.68 29.81 -9.46
C ALA A 145 4.66 30.25 -8.39
N LEU A 146 5.13 30.90 -7.32
CA LEU A 146 4.26 31.47 -6.29
C LEU A 146 3.37 32.59 -6.85
N ASP A 147 3.95 33.51 -7.62
CA ASP A 147 3.21 34.62 -8.23
C ASP A 147 2.14 34.12 -9.21
N TYR A 148 2.41 33.03 -9.95
CA TYR A 148 1.45 32.39 -10.84
C TYR A 148 0.23 31.88 -10.08
N TYR A 149 0.43 31.06 -9.03
CA TYR A 149 -0.70 30.47 -8.29
C TYR A 149 -1.40 31.45 -7.35
N LYS A 150 -0.70 32.48 -6.85
CA LYS A 150 -1.35 33.59 -6.11
C LYS A 150 -2.31 34.37 -7.00
N LYS A 151 -1.96 34.60 -8.27
CA LYS A 151 -2.88 35.24 -9.24
C LYS A 151 -4.09 34.38 -9.57
N GLN A 152 -3.96 33.06 -9.52
CA GLN A 152 -5.06 32.11 -9.68
C GLN A 152 -5.82 31.84 -8.36
N GLU A 153 -5.46 32.54 -7.27
CA GLU A 153 -6.03 32.33 -5.94
C GLU A 153 -5.98 30.87 -5.45
N ASN A 154 -4.98 30.09 -5.88
CA ASN A 154 -4.84 28.68 -5.53
C ASN A 154 -3.91 28.48 -4.33
N ASP A 155 -4.45 28.66 -3.12
CA ASP A 155 -3.72 28.55 -1.86
C ASP A 155 -3.05 27.18 -1.65
N TYR A 156 -3.65 26.11 -2.19
CA TYR A 156 -3.11 24.76 -2.06
C TYR A 156 -1.77 24.59 -2.79
N LYS A 157 -1.68 25.07 -4.03
CA LYS A 157 -0.44 25.02 -4.81
C LYS A 157 0.61 25.98 -4.27
N VAL A 158 0.20 27.13 -3.74
CA VAL A 158 1.10 28.06 -3.02
C VAL A 158 1.73 27.35 -1.82
N GLU A 159 0.94 26.72 -0.96
CA GLU A 159 1.42 25.96 0.20
C GLU A 159 2.38 24.83 -0.22
N LEU A 160 2.11 24.13 -1.32
CA LEU A 160 3.01 23.10 -1.85
C LEU A 160 4.36 23.69 -2.28
N ILE A 161 4.35 24.81 -3.00
CA ILE A 161 5.58 25.45 -3.49
C ILE A 161 6.42 26.03 -2.34
N GLU A 162 5.79 26.57 -1.30
CA GLU A 162 6.51 27.09 -0.13
C GLU A 162 7.39 26.02 0.53
N ASN A 163 6.96 24.76 0.50
CA ASN A 163 7.69 23.61 1.03
C ASN A 163 8.73 23.01 0.05
N LEU A 164 8.85 23.54 -1.17
CA LEU A 164 9.84 23.08 -2.16
C LEU A 164 11.07 23.99 -2.20
N GLU A 165 12.23 23.41 -2.48
CA GLU A 165 13.47 24.16 -2.71
C GLU A 165 13.47 24.83 -4.09
N ASP A 166 14.09 26.01 -4.18
CA ASP A 166 14.22 26.71 -5.46
C ASP A 166 15.09 25.90 -6.43
N GLY A 167 14.72 25.91 -7.71
CA GLY A 167 15.35 25.08 -8.75
C GLY A 167 14.79 23.66 -8.90
N SER A 168 13.99 23.16 -7.95
CA SER A 168 13.30 21.86 -8.06
C SER A 168 11.89 21.95 -8.67
N ILE A 169 11.43 23.18 -8.93
CA ILE A 169 10.04 23.47 -9.32
C ILE A 169 9.88 23.37 -10.83
N THR A 170 8.94 22.52 -11.24
CA THR A 170 8.65 22.23 -12.63
C THR A 170 7.15 22.31 -12.88
N PHE A 171 6.80 22.78 -14.08
CA PHE A 171 5.45 22.87 -14.60
C PHE A 171 5.34 21.95 -15.81
N CYS A 172 4.25 21.23 -15.90
CA CYS A 172 3.90 20.45 -17.07
C CYS A 172 2.80 21.16 -17.85
N ASP A 173 3.13 21.57 -19.07
CA ASP A 173 2.21 22.17 -20.01
C ASP A 173 1.73 21.09 -20.98
N HIS A 174 0.42 21.05 -21.25
CA HIS A 174 -0.15 20.34 -22.40
C HIS A 174 -1.39 21.09 -22.88
N ASP A 175 -1.57 21.19 -24.20
CA ASP A 175 -2.64 21.99 -24.81
C ASP A 175 -2.70 23.43 -24.21
N ASN A 176 -3.83 23.81 -23.63
CA ASN A 176 -4.08 25.08 -22.95
C ASN A 176 -3.92 24.99 -21.42
N PHE A 177 -3.48 23.85 -20.90
CA PHE A 177 -3.36 23.56 -19.47
C PHE A 177 -1.92 23.62 -18.98
N THR A 178 -1.73 24.05 -17.74
CA THR A 178 -0.41 24.18 -17.11
C THR A 178 -0.52 23.89 -15.62
N ASP A 179 0.20 22.88 -15.12
CA ASP A 179 0.16 22.50 -13.71
C ASP A 179 1.54 22.18 -13.12
N LEU A 180 1.68 22.40 -11.81
CA LEU A 180 2.85 22.11 -10.99
C LEU A 180 3.01 20.60 -10.87
N CYS A 181 4.09 20.08 -11.45
CA CYS A 181 4.38 18.66 -11.45
C CYS A 181 5.88 18.39 -11.60
N LYS A 182 6.38 17.35 -10.93
CA LYS A 182 7.77 16.89 -10.95
C LYS A 182 8.17 16.08 -12.21
N GLY A 183 7.24 15.84 -13.13
CA GLY A 183 7.50 15.13 -14.39
C GLY A 183 7.18 13.64 -14.35
N GLY A 184 7.63 12.92 -15.39
CA GLY A 184 7.26 11.53 -15.64
C GLY A 184 5.97 11.39 -16.45
N HIS A 185 5.81 12.24 -17.46
CA HIS A 185 4.64 12.24 -18.33
C HIS A 185 4.82 11.38 -19.58
N LEU A 186 3.69 11.06 -20.21
CA LEU A 186 3.62 10.49 -21.55
C LEU A 186 4.24 11.45 -22.58
N PRO A 187 4.67 10.96 -23.76
CA PRO A 187 5.15 11.83 -24.82
C PRO A 187 4.04 12.77 -25.33
N HIS A 188 2.81 12.26 -25.40
CA HIS A 188 1.63 13.00 -25.83
C HIS A 188 0.32 12.39 -25.31
N THR A 189 -0.76 13.16 -25.30
CA THR A 189 -2.07 12.74 -24.78
C THR A 189 -2.66 11.53 -25.53
N GLY A 190 -2.39 11.37 -26.82
CA GLY A 190 -2.95 10.27 -27.64
C GLY A 190 -2.50 8.84 -27.35
N PHE A 191 -1.63 8.64 -26.35
CA PHE A 191 -1.45 7.30 -25.77
C PHE A 191 -2.68 6.86 -24.95
N ILE A 192 -3.44 7.81 -24.42
CA ILE A 192 -4.67 7.59 -23.65
C ILE A 192 -5.81 7.35 -24.64
N LYS A 193 -6.31 6.11 -24.74
CA LYS A 193 -7.37 5.76 -25.70
C LYS A 193 -8.68 5.32 -25.07
N ALA A 194 -8.63 4.92 -23.81
CA ALA A 194 -9.80 4.47 -23.07
C ALA A 194 -9.69 5.02 -21.65
N VAL A 195 -10.76 5.64 -21.17
CA VAL A 195 -10.83 6.30 -19.86
C VAL A 195 -12.14 5.93 -19.19
N LYS A 196 -12.11 5.72 -17.88
CA LYS A 196 -13.29 5.56 -17.04
C LYS A 196 -13.10 6.26 -15.71
N LEU A 197 -14.03 7.12 -15.33
CA LEU A 197 -14.15 7.62 -13.98
C LEU A 197 -14.91 6.61 -13.12
N LEU A 198 -14.38 6.32 -11.94
CA LEU A 198 -14.81 5.20 -11.11
C LEU A 198 -15.75 5.65 -9.99
N SER A 199 -15.36 6.69 -9.25
CA SER A 199 -16.11 7.18 -8.10
C SER A 199 -15.67 8.58 -7.69
N VAL A 200 -16.52 9.23 -6.90
CA VAL A 200 -16.20 10.46 -6.17
C VAL A 200 -16.16 10.16 -4.67
N ALA A 201 -15.16 10.67 -3.97
CA ALA A 201 -15.05 10.56 -2.52
C ALA A 201 -14.73 11.93 -1.88
N GLY A 202 -15.09 12.11 -0.62
CA GLY A 202 -14.59 13.22 0.17
C GLY A 202 -13.16 12.94 0.66
N ALA A 203 -12.29 13.94 0.54
CA ALA A 203 -10.95 13.92 1.12
C ALA A 203 -10.74 15.17 1.96
N TYR A 204 -9.79 15.16 2.88
CA TYR A 204 -9.37 16.34 3.62
C TYR A 204 -7.97 16.75 3.20
N TRP A 205 -7.72 18.05 3.10
CA TRP A 205 -6.38 18.54 2.77
C TRP A 205 -5.34 18.04 3.78
N ARG A 206 -4.24 17.44 3.29
CA ARG A 206 -3.22 16.74 4.10
C ARG A 206 -3.77 15.66 5.05
N ALA A 207 -4.93 15.08 4.75
CA ALA A 207 -5.63 14.13 5.61
C ALA A 207 -5.97 14.67 7.03
N ASP A 208 -6.02 15.99 7.19
CA ASP A 208 -6.39 16.65 8.45
C ASP A 208 -7.87 17.02 8.45
N GLN A 209 -8.66 16.37 9.32
CA GLN A 209 -10.11 16.55 9.40
C GLN A 209 -10.53 17.99 9.77
N ASN A 210 -9.62 18.80 10.32
CA ASN A 210 -9.88 20.19 10.66
C ASN A 210 -9.72 21.13 9.46
N LYS A 211 -9.15 20.64 8.34
CA LYS A 211 -8.95 21.42 7.12
C LYS A 211 -10.13 21.29 6.16
N LYS A 212 -10.11 22.11 5.12
CA LYS A 212 -11.16 22.13 4.10
C LYS A 212 -11.32 20.75 3.44
N GLN A 213 -12.58 20.34 3.30
CA GLN A 213 -12.95 19.11 2.59
C GLN A 213 -12.83 19.35 1.08
N LEU A 214 -12.10 18.45 0.43
CA LEU A 214 -11.88 18.36 -1.01
C LEU A 214 -12.73 17.24 -1.60
N THR A 215 -12.93 17.31 -2.92
CA THR A 215 -13.57 16.24 -3.68
C THR A 215 -12.51 15.47 -4.45
N ARG A 216 -12.37 14.18 -4.11
CA ARG A 216 -11.46 13.25 -4.77
C ARG A 216 -12.18 12.53 -5.91
N VAL A 217 -11.67 12.67 -7.13
CA VAL A 217 -12.21 12.01 -8.32
C VAL A 217 -11.29 10.84 -8.70
N TYR A 218 -11.80 9.62 -8.65
CA TYR A 218 -11.04 8.43 -9.05
C TYR A 218 -11.26 8.12 -10.53
N GLY A 219 -10.18 7.79 -11.23
CA GLY A 219 -10.22 7.40 -12.63
C GLY A 219 -9.21 6.33 -12.98
N ILE A 220 -9.45 5.63 -14.08
CA ILE A 220 -8.51 4.70 -14.69
C ILE A 220 -8.52 4.89 -16.21
N SER A 221 -7.36 4.64 -16.82
CA SER A 221 -7.19 4.76 -18.26
C SER A 221 -6.28 3.66 -18.79
N PHE A 222 -6.42 3.37 -20.09
CA PHE A 222 -5.70 2.33 -20.81
C PHE A 222 -5.33 2.78 -22.23
N PRO A 223 -4.26 2.21 -22.82
CA PRO A 223 -3.90 2.47 -24.21
C PRO A 223 -4.83 1.76 -25.21
N LYS A 224 -5.71 0.85 -24.75
CA LYS A 224 -6.68 0.12 -25.57
C LYS A 224 -8.01 -0.05 -24.84
N GLN A 225 -9.13 0.10 -25.58
CA GLN A 225 -10.48 -0.12 -25.05
C GLN A 225 -10.70 -1.55 -24.52
N LYS A 226 -10.08 -2.56 -25.16
CA LYS A 226 -10.18 -3.95 -24.71
C LYS A 226 -9.69 -4.14 -23.27
N GLU A 227 -8.56 -3.52 -22.92
CA GLU A 227 -7.98 -3.62 -21.58
C GLU A 227 -8.85 -2.92 -20.53
N LEU A 228 -9.49 -1.80 -20.88
CA LEU A 228 -10.48 -1.16 -20.01
C LEU A 228 -11.69 -2.09 -19.77
N ASN A 229 -12.23 -2.71 -20.81
CA ASN A 229 -13.36 -3.63 -20.66
C ASN A 229 -12.99 -4.86 -19.82
N GLU A 230 -11.80 -5.44 -20.02
CA GLU A 230 -11.27 -6.53 -19.21
C GLU A 230 -11.15 -6.11 -17.73
N TYR A 231 -10.63 -4.91 -17.46
CA TYR A 231 -10.53 -4.36 -16.11
C TYR A 231 -11.90 -4.14 -15.44
N LEU A 232 -12.86 -3.57 -16.17
CA LEU A 232 -14.22 -3.36 -15.65
C LEU A 232 -14.94 -4.69 -15.35
N ASN A 233 -14.76 -5.69 -16.21
CA ASN A 233 -15.28 -7.03 -15.96
C ASN A 233 -14.66 -7.66 -14.70
N LEU A 234 -13.35 -7.48 -14.49
CA LEU A 234 -12.68 -7.94 -13.27
C LEU A 234 -13.23 -7.25 -12.02
N ILE A 235 -13.48 -5.94 -12.06
CA ILE A 235 -14.10 -5.21 -10.94
C ILE A 235 -15.50 -5.74 -10.65
N GLU A 236 -16.32 -5.98 -11.67
CA GLU A 236 -17.69 -6.48 -11.46
C GLU A 236 -17.69 -7.91 -10.91
N GLU A 237 -16.79 -8.77 -11.37
CA GLU A 237 -16.59 -10.10 -10.77
C GLU A 237 -16.08 -10.02 -9.33
N ALA A 238 -15.16 -9.10 -9.04
CA ALA A 238 -14.68 -8.83 -7.68
C ALA A 238 -15.81 -8.38 -6.74
N LYS A 239 -16.65 -7.43 -7.18
CA LYS A 239 -17.83 -6.96 -6.42
C LYS A 239 -18.84 -8.06 -6.14
N LYS A 240 -19.00 -9.04 -7.04
CA LYS A 240 -19.87 -10.22 -6.79
C LYS A 240 -19.31 -11.13 -5.69
N ARG A 241 -18.00 -11.15 -5.51
CA ARG A 241 -17.28 -11.99 -4.54
C ARG A 241 -16.91 -11.27 -3.25
N ASP A 242 -17.34 -10.02 -3.10
CA ASP A 242 -17.17 -9.23 -1.89
C ASP A 242 -17.83 -9.94 -0.69
N HIS A 243 -17.03 -10.26 0.33
CA HIS A 243 -17.49 -10.96 1.53
C HIS A 243 -18.54 -10.18 2.31
N ARG A 244 -18.61 -8.84 2.15
CA ARG A 244 -19.65 -8.02 2.79
C ARG A 244 -21.01 -8.25 2.15
N LYS A 245 -21.03 -8.41 0.82
CA LYS A 245 -22.25 -8.73 0.07
C LYS A 245 -22.67 -10.17 0.35
N LEU A 246 -21.75 -11.11 0.20
CA LEU A 246 -22.01 -12.54 0.43
C LEU A 246 -22.33 -12.83 1.89
N GLY A 247 -21.59 -12.26 2.83
CA GLY A 247 -21.81 -12.44 4.28
C GLY A 247 -23.18 -11.98 4.73
N LYS A 248 -23.72 -10.91 4.13
CA LYS A 248 -25.11 -10.49 4.36
C LYS A 248 -26.11 -11.43 3.69
N GLN A 249 -25.89 -11.82 2.44
CA GLN A 249 -26.79 -12.71 1.69
C GLN A 249 -26.89 -14.12 2.29
N LEU A 250 -25.78 -14.60 2.85
CA LEU A 250 -25.66 -15.93 3.45
C LEU A 250 -25.87 -15.93 4.97
N GLU A 251 -26.14 -14.75 5.57
CA GLU A 251 -26.36 -14.59 7.01
C GLU A 251 -25.18 -15.11 7.84
N LEU A 252 -23.95 -14.78 7.43
CA LEU A 252 -22.72 -15.18 8.14
C LEU A 252 -22.37 -14.21 9.27
N PHE A 253 -22.52 -12.91 9.03
CA PHE A 253 -22.24 -11.88 10.03
C PHE A 253 -23.11 -10.64 9.80
N ALA A 254 -23.21 -9.81 10.83
CA ALA A 254 -23.91 -8.53 10.79
C ALA A 254 -23.07 -7.43 11.47
N PHE A 255 -23.36 -6.18 11.11
CA PHE A 255 -22.83 -5.00 11.79
C PHE A 255 -23.97 -4.20 12.39
N SER A 256 -23.74 -3.66 13.59
CA SER A 256 -24.71 -2.81 14.28
C SER A 256 -24.01 -1.54 14.77
N ASN A 257 -24.51 -0.38 14.34
CA ASN A 257 -24.01 0.91 14.83
C ASN A 257 -24.14 1.05 16.35
N LYS A 258 -25.10 0.34 16.97
CA LYS A 258 -25.26 0.30 18.43
C LYS A 258 -24.18 -0.53 19.13
N VAL A 259 -23.63 -1.53 18.46
CA VAL A 259 -22.53 -2.36 19.00
C VAL A 259 -21.20 -1.64 18.80
N GLY A 260 -21.02 -0.99 17.66
CA GLY A 260 -19.84 -0.18 17.35
C GLY A 260 -19.22 -0.53 16.00
N LEU A 261 -18.57 0.46 15.38
CA LEU A 261 -17.90 0.29 14.10
C LEU A 261 -16.70 -0.65 14.24
N GLY A 262 -16.55 -1.58 13.30
CA GLY A 262 -15.43 -2.53 13.29
C GLY A 262 -15.57 -3.66 14.31
N LEU A 263 -16.77 -3.87 14.87
CA LEU A 263 -17.09 -4.97 15.79
C LEU A 263 -18.15 -5.87 15.15
N PRO A 264 -17.75 -6.88 14.37
CA PRO A 264 -18.68 -7.75 13.68
C PRO A 264 -19.42 -8.69 14.65
N LEU A 265 -20.71 -8.89 14.39
CA LEU A 265 -21.53 -9.90 15.06
C LEU A 265 -21.55 -11.16 14.19
N TRP A 266 -20.99 -12.26 14.69
CA TRP A 266 -21.08 -13.56 14.03
C TRP A 266 -22.49 -14.14 14.20
N LEU A 267 -23.14 -14.44 13.07
CA LEU A 267 -24.45 -15.09 13.03
C LEU A 267 -24.27 -16.62 13.03
N PRO A 268 -25.32 -17.43 13.33
CA PRO A 268 -25.17 -18.87 13.52
C PRO A 268 -24.38 -19.61 12.43
N LYS A 269 -24.65 -19.33 11.14
CA LYS A 269 -23.95 -19.95 10.00
C LYS A 269 -22.49 -19.52 9.91
N GLY A 270 -22.18 -18.27 10.23
CA GLY A 270 -20.80 -17.78 10.27
C GLY A 270 -20.03 -18.34 11.46
N THR A 271 -20.69 -18.48 12.61
CA THR A 271 -20.11 -19.12 13.80
C THR A 271 -19.76 -20.58 13.51
N GLU A 272 -20.65 -21.34 12.87
CA GLU A 272 -20.35 -22.73 12.48
C GLU A 272 -19.15 -22.83 11.53
N LEU A 273 -19.06 -21.92 10.54
CA LEU A 273 -17.91 -21.84 9.64
C LEU A 273 -16.62 -21.56 10.41
N ARG A 274 -16.65 -20.58 11.32
CA ARG A 274 -15.52 -20.21 12.16
C ARG A 274 -15.09 -21.38 13.05
N GLU A 275 -16.01 -22.05 13.74
CA GLU A 275 -15.72 -23.19 14.61
C GLU A 275 -15.07 -24.36 13.86
N ARG A 276 -15.51 -24.61 12.62
CA ARG A 276 -14.90 -25.62 11.75
C ARG A 276 -13.45 -25.29 11.41
N LEU A 277 -13.17 -24.02 11.07
CA LEU A 277 -11.81 -23.53 10.80
C LEU A 277 -10.93 -23.60 12.05
N GLU A 278 -11.41 -23.11 13.18
CA GLU A 278 -10.69 -23.20 14.46
C GLU A 278 -10.40 -24.65 14.83
N SER A 279 -11.38 -25.55 14.68
CA SER A 279 -11.21 -26.98 14.98
C SER A 279 -10.19 -27.66 14.07
N PHE A 280 -10.16 -27.28 12.79
CA PHE A 280 -9.14 -27.74 11.85
C PHE A 280 -7.75 -27.30 12.28
N LEU A 281 -7.56 -26.01 12.57
CA LEU A 281 -6.28 -25.45 12.98
C LEU A 281 -5.82 -26.00 14.34
N LYS A 282 -6.70 -26.09 15.35
CA LYS A 282 -6.40 -26.71 16.66
C LYS A 282 -5.88 -28.14 16.51
N LYS A 283 -6.45 -28.93 15.59
CA LYS A 283 -5.98 -30.29 15.30
C LYS A 283 -4.59 -30.28 14.67
N ALA A 284 -4.32 -29.38 13.71
CA ALA A 284 -3.02 -29.25 13.06
C ALA A 284 -1.94 -28.80 14.06
N GLN A 285 -2.21 -27.74 14.83
CA GLN A 285 -1.34 -27.22 15.89
C GLN A 285 -1.05 -28.29 16.96
N LYS A 286 -2.05 -29.05 17.41
CA LYS A 286 -1.84 -30.13 18.39
C LYS A 286 -0.91 -31.23 17.86
N LYS A 287 -1.05 -31.60 16.58
CA LYS A 287 -0.14 -32.56 15.92
C LYS A 287 1.29 -32.02 15.83
N ALA A 288 1.45 -30.72 15.59
CA ALA A 288 2.73 -30.03 15.58
C ALA A 288 3.31 -29.74 16.99
N GLY A 289 2.66 -30.21 18.06
CA GLY A 289 3.18 -30.12 19.43
C GLY A 289 2.83 -28.83 20.18
N TYR A 290 1.96 -27.98 19.63
CA TYR A 290 1.49 -26.77 20.32
C TYR A 290 0.56 -27.12 21.49
N LYS A 291 0.69 -26.34 22.57
CA LYS A 291 -0.16 -26.40 23.75
C LYS A 291 -1.12 -25.23 23.71
N GLN A 292 -2.41 -25.54 23.73
CA GLN A 292 -3.46 -24.52 23.71
C GLN A 292 -3.54 -23.85 25.08
N VAL A 293 -3.49 -22.53 25.10
CA VAL A 293 -3.62 -21.69 26.30
C VAL A 293 -4.73 -20.66 26.08
N ILE A 294 -5.18 -19.99 27.14
CA ILE A 294 -6.20 -18.94 27.09
C ILE A 294 -5.73 -17.80 27.99
N SER A 295 -5.64 -16.59 27.46
CA SER A 295 -5.26 -15.39 28.20
C SER A 295 -6.44 -14.40 28.34
N PRO A 296 -6.48 -13.59 29.42
CA PRO A 296 -7.49 -12.55 29.59
C PRO A 296 -7.55 -11.55 28.42
N HIS A 297 -8.66 -10.81 28.29
CA HIS A 297 -8.82 -9.76 27.27
C HIS A 297 -8.26 -8.39 27.70
N ILE A 298 -8.07 -8.21 29.01
CA ILE A 298 -7.50 -7.02 29.62
C ILE A 298 -6.26 -7.41 30.41
N GLY A 299 -5.28 -6.51 30.46
CA GLY A 299 -4.08 -6.64 31.29
C GLY A 299 -3.77 -5.33 31.98
N ASN A 300 -3.04 -5.37 33.09
CA ASN A 300 -2.54 -4.16 33.74
C ASN A 300 -1.66 -3.39 32.74
N LYS A 301 -1.78 -2.06 32.71
CA LYS A 301 -1.00 -1.19 31.85
C LYS A 301 0.51 -1.44 31.93
N ASP A 302 1.03 -1.73 33.12
CA ASP A 302 2.44 -2.00 33.38
C ASP A 302 2.99 -3.16 32.54
N LEU A 303 2.16 -4.17 32.23
CA LEU A 303 2.53 -5.28 31.36
C LEU A 303 2.86 -4.81 29.94
N TYR A 304 2.09 -3.85 29.42
CA TYR A 304 2.27 -3.30 28.08
C TYR A 304 3.38 -2.26 28.02
N GLU A 305 3.61 -1.53 29.11
CA GLU A 305 4.78 -0.67 29.24
C GLU A 305 6.08 -1.48 29.29
N THR A 306 6.10 -2.56 30.09
CA THR A 306 7.24 -3.47 30.20
C THR A 306 7.58 -4.14 28.87
N SER A 307 6.55 -4.56 28.12
CA SER A 307 6.75 -5.16 26.80
C SER A 307 7.00 -4.16 25.67
N GLY A 308 6.98 -2.85 25.95
CA GLY A 308 7.15 -1.77 24.96
C GLY A 308 5.96 -1.53 24.03
N HIS A 309 4.87 -2.30 24.17
CA HIS A 309 3.68 -2.17 23.34
C HIS A 309 2.94 -0.87 23.62
N TYR A 310 2.93 -0.38 24.85
CA TYR A 310 2.23 0.86 25.20
C TYR A 310 2.79 2.07 24.44
N GLN A 311 4.12 2.19 24.35
CA GLN A 311 4.78 3.32 23.68
C GLN A 311 4.70 3.20 22.16
N LYS A 312 4.78 1.97 21.61
CA LYS A 312 4.81 1.76 20.15
C LYS A 312 3.43 1.65 19.51
N TYR A 313 2.43 1.11 20.22
CA TYR A 313 1.04 1.02 19.74
C TYR A 313 0.13 2.12 20.30
N GLY A 314 0.62 3.05 21.13
CA GLY A 314 -0.20 3.96 21.93
C GLY A 314 -1.37 4.63 21.18
N GLU A 315 -1.12 5.21 20.01
CA GLU A 315 -2.17 5.83 19.18
C GLU A 315 -3.11 4.81 18.51
N SER A 316 -2.62 3.60 18.25
CA SER A 316 -3.36 2.48 17.64
C SER A 316 -4.00 1.54 18.67
N SER A 317 -3.96 1.90 19.96
CA SER A 317 -4.53 1.13 21.06
C SER A 317 -5.78 1.80 21.60
N PHE A 318 -6.67 1.01 22.18
CA PHE A 318 -7.77 1.59 22.95
C PHE A 318 -7.20 2.32 24.16
N LYS A 319 -7.87 3.41 24.57
CA LYS A 319 -7.45 4.17 25.76
C LYS A 319 -7.48 3.28 27.00
N PRO A 320 -6.59 3.53 27.98
CA PRO A 320 -6.64 2.85 29.27
C PRO A 320 -8.02 2.94 29.92
N ILE A 321 -8.40 1.85 30.60
CA ILE A 321 -9.58 1.74 31.44
C ILE A 321 -9.12 2.04 32.86
N SER A 322 -9.47 3.22 33.37
CA SER A 322 -9.21 3.59 34.77
C SER A 322 -10.20 2.90 35.69
N THR A 323 -9.73 2.43 36.85
CA THR A 323 -10.60 1.86 37.89
C THR A 323 -10.87 2.89 39.01
N PRO A 324 -11.82 2.60 39.94
CA PRO A 324 -12.01 3.43 41.13
C PRO A 324 -10.84 3.41 42.11
N ALA A 325 -9.85 2.52 41.93
CA ALA A 325 -8.66 2.45 42.77
C ALA A 325 -7.55 3.35 42.20
N ASP A 326 -6.93 4.16 43.05
CA ASP A 326 -5.87 5.07 42.63
C ASP A 326 -4.67 4.29 42.08
N GLY A 327 -4.26 4.62 40.86
CA GLY A 327 -3.08 4.05 40.20
C GLY A 327 -3.30 2.72 39.47
N GLU A 328 -4.52 2.18 39.45
CA GLU A 328 -4.83 0.95 38.72
C GLU A 328 -5.45 1.26 37.34
N GLU A 329 -4.71 0.95 36.28
CA GLU A 329 -5.14 1.11 34.90
C GLU A 329 -5.03 -0.21 34.12
N PHE A 330 -6.07 -0.53 33.34
CA PHE A 330 -6.07 -1.69 32.45
C PHE A 330 -6.08 -1.27 30.99
N LEU A 331 -5.58 -2.15 30.13
CA LEU A 331 -5.67 -1.99 28.68
C LEU A 331 -6.31 -3.22 28.06
N LEU A 332 -7.17 -2.99 27.06
CA LEU A 332 -7.60 -4.05 26.13
C LEU A 332 -6.36 -4.53 25.37
N LYS A 333 -6.13 -5.85 25.36
CA LYS A 333 -4.91 -6.40 24.77
C LYS A 333 -4.83 -6.12 23.26
N PRO A 334 -3.77 -5.44 22.75
CA PRO A 334 -3.56 -5.26 21.33
C PRO A 334 -2.89 -6.48 20.66
N MET A 335 -2.25 -7.34 21.47
CA MET A 335 -1.53 -8.56 21.10
C MET A 335 -1.53 -9.56 22.26
N ASN A 336 -1.36 -10.86 21.99
CA ASN A 336 -1.31 -11.89 23.04
C ASN A 336 0.09 -12.11 23.62
N CYS A 337 1.15 -11.65 22.94
CA CYS A 337 2.56 -11.91 23.28
C CYS A 337 2.88 -11.67 24.77
N PRO A 338 2.52 -10.52 25.38
CA PRO A 338 2.87 -10.26 26.78
C PRO A 338 2.25 -11.28 27.75
N HIS A 339 1.04 -11.75 27.48
CA HIS A 339 0.39 -12.75 28.32
C HIS A 339 1.04 -14.14 28.17
N HIS A 340 1.46 -14.51 26.96
CA HIS A 340 2.15 -15.78 26.73
C HIS A 340 3.53 -15.78 27.41
N CYS A 341 4.19 -14.62 27.49
CA CYS A 341 5.42 -14.46 28.29
C CYS A 341 5.17 -14.69 29.78
N GLU A 342 4.10 -14.12 30.36
CA GLU A 342 3.74 -14.36 31.77
C GLU A 342 3.39 -15.84 32.03
N MET A 343 2.70 -16.50 31.09
CA MET A 343 2.44 -17.95 31.17
C MET A 343 3.72 -18.79 31.06
N TYR A 344 4.71 -18.32 30.30
CA TYR A 344 6.00 -18.99 30.24
C TYR A 344 6.78 -18.78 31.55
N ASN A 345 6.69 -17.58 32.13
CA ASN A 345 7.35 -17.21 33.39
C ASN A 345 6.74 -17.90 34.63
N SER A 346 5.56 -18.53 34.51
CA SER A 346 4.88 -19.17 35.64
C SER A 346 5.63 -20.38 36.22
N LYS A 347 6.63 -20.92 35.51
CA LYS A 347 7.49 -21.99 36.01
C LYS A 347 8.92 -21.85 35.48
N GLN A 348 9.85 -22.52 36.16
CA GLN A 348 11.22 -22.68 35.67
C GLN A 348 11.29 -23.74 34.56
N TRP A 349 12.18 -23.55 33.59
CA TRP A 349 12.34 -24.43 32.42
C TRP A 349 13.77 -24.95 32.31
N SER A 350 13.90 -26.24 32.02
CA SER A 350 15.17 -26.83 31.57
C SER A 350 15.34 -26.66 30.06
N TYR A 351 16.59 -26.54 29.58
CA TYR A 351 16.89 -26.54 28.14
C TYR A 351 16.38 -27.81 27.43
N LYS A 352 16.21 -28.92 28.16
CA LYS A 352 15.66 -30.19 27.64
C LYS A 352 14.15 -30.14 27.38
N GLU A 353 13.44 -29.21 28.01
CA GLU A 353 12.00 -29.02 27.82
C GLU A 353 11.70 -28.08 26.64
N LEU A 354 12.73 -27.41 26.10
CA LEU A 354 12.59 -26.56 24.92
C LEU A 354 12.62 -27.41 23.64
N PRO A 355 11.81 -27.06 22.62
CA PRO A 355 11.00 -25.84 22.51
C PRO A 355 9.59 -25.96 23.14
N VAL A 356 9.14 -24.88 23.77
CA VAL A 356 7.78 -24.72 24.31
C VAL A 356 6.94 -23.92 23.33
N ARG A 357 5.77 -24.44 22.96
CA ARG A 357 4.90 -23.84 21.94
C ARG A 357 3.53 -23.56 22.55
N TYR A 358 3.22 -22.30 22.81
CA TYR A 358 1.88 -21.89 23.22
C TYR A 358 1.10 -21.41 22.00
N ALA A 359 -0.15 -21.82 21.90
CA ALA A 359 -1.09 -21.39 20.86
C ALA A 359 -2.40 -20.95 21.52
N GLU A 360 -3.00 -19.90 21.00
CA GLU A 360 -4.26 -19.36 21.49
C GLU A 360 -5.05 -18.78 20.31
N PHE A 361 -6.35 -19.09 20.25
CA PHE A 361 -7.27 -18.31 19.42
C PHE A 361 -7.59 -17.00 20.17
N GLY A 362 -6.60 -16.13 20.23
CA GLY A 362 -6.54 -14.98 21.12
C GLY A 362 -7.26 -13.78 20.52
N THR A 363 -8.27 -13.29 21.22
CA THR A 363 -9.02 -12.12 20.77
C THR A 363 -8.35 -10.84 21.24
N VAL A 364 -7.94 -10.00 20.29
CA VAL A 364 -7.23 -8.76 20.51
C VAL A 364 -8.03 -7.57 19.96
N TYR A 365 -7.66 -6.38 20.42
CA TYR A 365 -8.34 -5.14 20.08
C TYR A 365 -7.36 -4.07 19.62
N ARG A 366 -7.60 -3.51 18.42
CA ARG A 366 -6.79 -2.43 17.85
C ARG A 366 -7.68 -1.24 17.49
N TYR A 367 -7.21 -0.04 17.79
CA TYR A 367 -7.92 1.18 17.47
C TYR A 367 -7.61 1.62 16.04
N GLU A 368 -8.28 0.96 15.09
CA GLU A 368 -8.26 1.34 13.67
C GLU A 368 -9.14 2.57 13.43
N GLN A 369 -8.70 3.48 12.55
CA GLN A 369 -9.49 4.67 12.24
C GLN A 369 -10.78 4.28 11.52
N SER A 370 -11.88 5.02 11.77
CA SER A 370 -13.20 4.65 11.25
C SER A 370 -13.25 4.55 9.72
N GLY A 371 -12.48 5.38 9.02
CA GLY A 371 -12.37 5.35 7.55
C GLY A 371 -11.60 4.16 7.00
N GLU A 372 -10.85 3.44 7.84
CA GLU A 372 -10.05 2.28 7.44
C GLU A 372 -10.79 0.95 7.63
N LEU A 373 -11.88 0.95 8.40
CA LEU A 373 -12.65 -0.25 8.70
C LEU A 373 -13.31 -0.80 7.43
N HIS A 374 -13.15 -2.11 7.21
CA HIS A 374 -13.63 -2.75 5.99
C HIS A 374 -14.14 -4.17 6.27
N GLY A 375 -15.47 -4.33 6.34
CA GLY A 375 -16.10 -5.64 6.53
C GLY A 375 -15.43 -6.44 7.66
N LEU A 376 -15.08 -7.70 7.39
CA LEU A 376 -14.25 -8.53 8.27
C LEU A 376 -12.73 -8.43 8.02
N THR A 377 -12.26 -7.75 6.97
CA THR A 377 -10.84 -7.72 6.62
C THR A 377 -10.06 -6.71 7.45
N ARG A 378 -10.68 -5.59 7.86
CA ARG A 378 -10.09 -4.63 8.80
C ARG A 378 -11.11 -4.23 9.86
N VAL A 379 -10.91 -4.73 11.07
CA VAL A 379 -11.82 -4.63 12.22
C VAL A 379 -11.07 -4.23 13.48
N ARG A 380 -11.79 -3.72 14.48
CA ARG A 380 -11.21 -3.31 15.76
C ARG A 380 -11.07 -4.44 16.76
N GLY A 381 -11.91 -5.47 16.65
CA GLY A 381 -11.86 -6.67 17.47
C GLY A 381 -11.78 -7.90 16.57
N PHE A 382 -10.74 -8.70 16.75
CA PHE A 382 -10.52 -9.90 15.96
C PHE A 382 -9.80 -10.97 16.78
N THR A 383 -9.99 -12.22 16.35
CA THR A 383 -9.35 -13.38 16.96
C THR A 383 -8.28 -13.89 16.02
N GLN A 384 -7.04 -13.94 16.49
CA GLN A 384 -5.91 -14.49 15.76
C GLN A 384 -5.69 -15.93 16.20
N ASP A 385 -5.28 -16.81 15.29
CA ASP A 385 -4.72 -18.13 15.58
C ASP A 385 -3.25 -18.00 16.05
N ASP A 386 -3.06 -17.17 17.07
CA ASP A 386 -1.77 -16.70 17.55
C ASP A 386 -0.98 -17.80 18.27
N ALA A 387 0.34 -17.76 18.16
CA ALA A 387 1.21 -18.71 18.83
C ALA A 387 2.60 -18.13 19.12
N HIS A 388 3.15 -18.49 20.27
CA HIS A 388 4.48 -18.08 20.72
C HIS A 388 5.33 -19.31 21.02
N ILE A 389 6.50 -19.38 20.37
CA ILE A 389 7.46 -20.47 20.52
C ILE A 389 8.66 -19.96 21.30
N PHE A 390 8.90 -20.55 22.46
CA PHE A 390 10.09 -20.31 23.28
C PHE A 390 11.10 -21.42 22.97
N CYS A 391 12.23 -21.07 22.39
CA CYS A 391 13.25 -22.02 21.95
C CYS A 391 14.66 -21.45 22.17
N THR A 392 15.67 -22.33 22.10
CA THR A 392 17.07 -21.88 22.10
C THR A 392 17.45 -21.28 20.75
N GLN A 393 18.53 -20.50 20.72
CA GLN A 393 19.02 -19.88 19.48
C GLN A 393 19.40 -20.92 18.41
N GLU A 394 19.89 -22.10 18.83
CA GLU A 394 20.22 -23.22 17.94
C GLU A 394 18.96 -23.85 17.32
N GLN A 395 17.84 -23.86 18.04
CA GLN A 395 16.55 -24.41 17.60
C GLN A 395 15.78 -23.45 16.68
N LEU A 396 16.15 -22.16 16.63
CA LEU A 396 15.41 -21.13 15.92
C LEU A 396 15.14 -21.50 14.44
N ASN A 397 16.17 -21.94 13.71
CA ASN A 397 16.04 -22.25 12.28
C ASN A 397 15.12 -23.47 12.04
N SER A 398 15.21 -24.51 12.87
CA SER A 398 14.34 -25.68 12.72
C SER A 398 12.89 -25.35 13.08
N GLU A 399 12.66 -24.61 14.17
CA GLU A 399 11.31 -24.21 14.57
C GLU A 399 10.67 -23.29 13.53
N PHE A 400 11.42 -22.33 12.99
CA PHE A 400 10.91 -21.45 11.94
C PHE A 400 10.50 -22.22 10.68
N LYS A 401 11.28 -23.24 10.28
CA LYS A 401 10.92 -24.13 9.17
C LYS A 401 9.66 -24.95 9.45
N ASN A 402 9.49 -25.44 10.67
CA ASN A 402 8.30 -26.17 11.09
C ASN A 402 7.04 -25.28 11.03
N VAL A 403 7.17 -24.00 11.39
CA VAL A 403 6.08 -23.01 11.26
C VAL A 403 5.72 -22.79 9.79
N ILE A 404 6.71 -22.62 8.92
CA ILE A 404 6.50 -22.50 7.46
C ILE A 404 5.72 -23.73 6.94
N ASP A 405 6.11 -24.94 7.33
CA ASP A 405 5.43 -26.16 6.88
C ASP A 405 3.97 -26.21 7.33
N LEU A 406 3.70 -25.75 8.56
CA LEU A 406 2.33 -25.65 9.08
C LEU A 406 1.51 -24.63 8.27
N VAL A 407 2.08 -23.46 7.96
CA VAL A 407 1.41 -22.43 7.13
C VAL A 407 1.12 -22.98 5.73
N LEU A 408 2.10 -23.60 5.07
CA LEU A 408 1.92 -24.18 3.73
C LEU A 408 0.87 -25.30 3.72
N TYR A 409 0.83 -26.13 4.77
CA TYR A 409 -0.21 -27.15 4.94
C TYR A 409 -1.61 -26.53 5.04
N VAL A 410 -1.76 -25.46 5.82
CA VAL A 410 -3.03 -24.73 5.95
C VAL A 410 -3.43 -24.11 4.61
N PHE A 411 -2.50 -23.46 3.90
CA PHE A 411 -2.76 -22.82 2.62
C PHE A 411 -3.19 -23.82 1.57
N SER A 412 -2.48 -24.95 1.46
CA SER A 412 -2.84 -26.03 0.55
C SER A 412 -4.22 -26.62 0.89
N SER A 413 -4.52 -26.81 2.17
CA SER A 413 -5.81 -27.35 2.62
C SER A 413 -6.99 -26.42 2.32
N LEU A 414 -6.76 -25.10 2.33
CA LEU A 414 -7.78 -24.08 2.02
C LEU A 414 -7.82 -23.69 0.54
N GLY A 415 -6.95 -24.26 -0.30
CA GLY A 415 -6.89 -23.98 -1.74
C GLY A 415 -6.23 -22.65 -2.10
N PHE A 416 -5.38 -22.09 -1.23
CA PHE A 416 -4.60 -20.89 -1.51
C PHE A 416 -3.35 -21.23 -2.33
N GLU A 417 -3.53 -21.33 -3.66
CA GLU A 417 -2.43 -21.63 -4.59
C GLU A 417 -1.59 -20.38 -4.93
N ASN A 418 -2.20 -19.19 -4.86
CA ASN A 418 -1.60 -17.93 -5.29
C ASN A 418 -1.32 -17.01 -4.09
N PHE A 419 -0.15 -17.16 -3.48
CA PHE A 419 0.37 -16.26 -2.45
C PHE A 419 1.74 -15.71 -2.87
N THR A 420 2.10 -14.57 -2.31
CA THR A 420 3.44 -14.00 -2.43
C THR A 420 4.03 -13.88 -1.05
N THR A 421 5.31 -14.21 -0.87
CA THR A 421 5.96 -14.03 0.42
C THR A 421 6.87 -12.81 0.42
N GLN A 422 6.93 -12.16 1.58
CA GLN A 422 7.76 -11.00 1.82
C GLN A 422 8.57 -11.21 3.09
N ILE A 423 9.88 -10.96 3.00
CA ILE A 423 10.74 -10.85 4.17
C ILE A 423 10.81 -9.37 4.54
N SER A 424 10.22 -9.03 5.68
CA SER A 424 10.21 -7.69 6.21
C SER A 424 11.36 -7.51 7.20
N LEU A 425 12.31 -6.64 6.84
CA LEU A 425 13.54 -6.34 7.57
C LEU A 425 13.48 -4.95 8.20
N ARG A 426 14.36 -4.66 9.16
CA ARG A 426 14.40 -3.35 9.81
C ARG A 426 14.79 -2.24 8.83
N ASP A 427 14.47 -1.02 9.18
CA ASP A 427 14.93 0.14 8.43
C ASP A 427 16.45 0.29 8.60
N ILE A 428 17.16 0.55 7.49
CA ILE A 428 18.61 0.71 7.46
C ILE A 428 19.02 2.04 8.12
N ASN A 429 18.18 3.07 7.98
CA ASN A 429 18.50 4.44 8.37
C ASN A 429 17.85 4.86 9.69
N ASN A 430 16.68 4.30 10.04
CA ASN A 430 15.97 4.63 11.28
C ASN A 430 15.90 3.45 12.25
N LYS A 431 16.86 3.38 13.18
CA LYS A 431 16.96 2.30 14.17
C LYS A 431 16.13 2.53 15.45
N GLU A 432 15.70 3.76 15.74
CA GLU A 432 14.97 4.12 16.98
C GLU A 432 13.59 3.42 17.11
N LYS A 433 13.04 2.99 15.97
CA LYS A 433 11.79 2.23 15.94
C LYS A 433 11.94 0.82 16.53
N TYR A 434 13.13 0.24 16.47
CA TYR A 434 13.40 -1.18 16.75
C TYR A 434 14.10 -1.38 18.10
N ILE A 435 13.80 -2.49 18.78
CA ILE A 435 14.44 -2.87 20.04
C ILE A 435 15.52 -3.94 19.81
N GLY A 436 16.54 -3.98 20.66
CA GLY A 436 17.64 -4.97 20.60
C GLY A 436 18.92 -4.46 19.93
N SER A 437 20.01 -5.21 20.09
CA SER A 437 21.32 -4.88 19.53
C SER A 437 21.43 -5.23 18.03
N ASP A 438 22.36 -4.58 17.33
CA ASP A 438 22.62 -4.84 15.92
C ASP A 438 22.98 -6.31 15.64
N GLU A 439 23.72 -6.96 16.54
CA GLU A 439 24.11 -8.37 16.44
C GLU A 439 22.91 -9.33 16.48
N VAL A 440 21.92 -9.05 17.34
CA VAL A 440 20.69 -9.85 17.45
C VAL A 440 19.88 -9.72 16.16
N TRP A 441 19.76 -8.51 15.63
CA TRP A 441 19.08 -8.25 14.36
C TRP A 441 19.78 -8.96 13.21
N GLU A 442 21.09 -8.81 13.05
CA GLU A 442 21.82 -9.52 12.00
C GLU A 442 21.63 -11.04 12.05
N THR A 443 21.62 -11.60 13.26
CA THR A 443 21.39 -13.04 13.45
C THR A 443 19.98 -13.44 13.03
N ALA A 444 18.97 -12.69 13.45
CA ALA A 444 17.57 -12.95 13.11
C ALA A 444 17.28 -12.77 11.61
N GLU A 445 17.85 -11.74 10.99
CA GLU A 445 17.71 -11.48 9.56
C GLU A 445 18.41 -12.53 8.70
N LYS A 446 19.60 -13.00 9.12
CA LYS A 446 20.27 -14.12 8.45
C LYS A 446 19.45 -15.42 8.60
N ALA A 447 18.91 -15.68 9.79
CA ALA A 447 18.11 -16.88 10.05
C ALA A 447 16.86 -16.92 9.17
N ILE A 448 16.09 -15.83 9.08
CA ILE A 448 14.85 -15.79 8.29
C ILE A 448 15.12 -15.95 6.78
N ILE A 449 16.19 -15.32 6.27
CA ILE A 449 16.58 -15.42 4.86
C ILE A 449 17.04 -16.85 4.55
N ASN A 450 17.87 -17.45 5.40
CA ASN A 450 18.37 -18.81 5.19
C ASN A 450 17.23 -19.82 5.23
N ALA A 451 16.33 -19.73 6.21
CA ALA A 451 15.20 -20.65 6.31
C ALA A 451 14.28 -20.57 5.09
N THR A 452 14.03 -19.35 4.59
CA THR A 452 13.19 -19.13 3.40
C THR A 452 13.86 -19.66 2.12
N LYS A 453 15.17 -19.48 1.97
CA LYS A 453 15.95 -20.04 0.85
C LYS A 453 15.97 -21.57 0.87
N GLU A 454 16.18 -22.16 2.04
CA GLU A 454 16.21 -23.63 2.19
C GLU A 454 14.85 -24.28 1.91
N LYS A 455 13.75 -23.55 2.10
CA LYS A 455 12.39 -23.99 1.77
C LYS A 455 11.99 -23.72 0.32
N ASP A 456 12.89 -23.17 -0.50
CA ASP A 456 12.67 -22.81 -1.91
C ASP A 456 11.43 -21.92 -2.14
N ILE A 457 11.17 -21.00 -1.19
CA ILE A 457 10.03 -20.09 -1.27
C ILE A 457 10.47 -18.82 -2.02
N LYS A 458 9.69 -18.41 -3.04
CA LYS A 458 9.93 -17.13 -3.74
C LYS A 458 9.52 -15.96 -2.85
N TYR A 459 10.47 -15.13 -2.43
CA TYR A 459 10.24 -14.00 -1.55
C TYR A 459 10.72 -12.66 -2.13
N LYS A 460 10.15 -11.56 -1.62
CA LYS A 460 10.65 -10.19 -1.82
C LYS A 460 11.15 -9.62 -0.50
N ILE A 461 12.30 -8.96 -0.48
CA ILE A 461 12.78 -8.24 0.70
C ILE A 461 12.17 -6.84 0.72
N VAL A 462 11.65 -6.41 1.87
CA VAL A 462 11.14 -5.07 2.09
C VAL A 462 11.69 -4.54 3.42
N TYR A 463 12.38 -3.39 3.36
CA TYR A 463 12.94 -2.73 4.53
C TYR A 463 11.92 -1.77 5.15
N GLY A 464 11.93 -1.63 6.48
CA GLY A 464 11.06 -0.72 7.23
C GLY A 464 9.73 -1.32 7.69
N GLU A 465 9.40 -2.51 7.19
CA GLU A 465 8.15 -3.22 7.47
C GLU A 465 8.27 -4.28 8.58
N ALA A 466 9.46 -4.45 9.17
CA ALA A 466 9.64 -5.38 10.29
C ALA A 466 8.81 -4.97 11.54
N ALA A 467 8.51 -5.96 12.39
CA ALA A 467 7.97 -5.67 13.71
C ALA A 467 9.05 -4.97 14.55
N PHE A 468 8.65 -4.21 15.57
CA PHE A 468 9.61 -3.49 16.40
C PHE A 468 10.58 -4.43 17.15
N TYR A 469 10.18 -5.69 17.38
CA TYR A 469 10.94 -6.71 18.11
C TYR A 469 11.64 -7.76 17.24
N GLY A 470 11.55 -7.68 15.91
CA GLY A 470 12.24 -8.64 15.03
C GLY A 470 11.77 -8.64 13.57
N PRO A 471 12.53 -9.31 12.68
CA PRO A 471 12.14 -9.50 11.29
C PRO A 471 10.95 -10.47 11.18
N LYS A 472 10.19 -10.38 10.08
CA LYS A 472 9.03 -11.26 9.85
C LYS A 472 8.97 -11.75 8.41
N LEU A 473 8.38 -12.94 8.24
CA LEU A 473 8.06 -13.53 6.94
C LEU A 473 6.55 -13.43 6.78
N ASP A 474 6.11 -12.52 5.94
CA ASP A 474 4.71 -12.27 5.65
C ASP A 474 4.26 -13.13 4.47
N PHE A 475 3.17 -13.86 4.63
CA PHE A 475 2.48 -14.52 3.52
C PHE A 475 1.33 -13.60 3.09
N MET A 476 1.40 -13.08 1.87
CA MET A 476 0.38 -12.18 1.33
C MET A 476 -0.55 -12.92 0.39
N VAL A 477 -1.85 -12.85 0.67
CA VAL A 477 -2.92 -13.35 -0.19
C VAL A 477 -3.67 -12.16 -0.77
N LYS A 478 -4.12 -12.29 -2.03
CA LYS A 478 -4.92 -11.26 -2.70
C LYS A 478 -6.38 -11.39 -2.28
N ASP A 479 -6.93 -10.32 -1.73
CA ASP A 479 -8.37 -10.21 -1.54
C ASP A 479 -9.10 -10.07 -2.90
N ALA A 480 -10.39 -10.41 -2.93
CA ALA A 480 -11.26 -10.26 -4.09
C ALA A 480 -11.24 -8.83 -4.66
N LEU A 481 -11.10 -7.81 -3.79
CA LEU A 481 -11.09 -6.39 -4.17
C LEU A 481 -9.69 -5.83 -4.44
N GLY A 482 -8.63 -6.65 -4.36
CA GLY A 482 -7.30 -6.31 -4.85
C GLY A 482 -6.25 -5.74 -3.87
N PRO A 483 -6.53 -5.25 -2.64
CA PRO A 483 -5.43 -5.04 -1.70
C PRO A 483 -4.90 -6.40 -1.23
N ASN A 484 -3.57 -6.52 -1.13
CA ASN A 484 -2.96 -7.66 -0.46
C ASN A 484 -3.34 -7.60 1.02
N CYS A 485 -3.87 -8.69 1.56
CA CYS A 485 -3.98 -8.87 3.00
C CYS A 485 -2.78 -9.71 3.44
N ASN A 486 -2.11 -9.29 4.51
CA ASN A 486 -1.21 -10.19 5.24
C ASN A 486 -2.10 -11.23 5.92
N THR A 487 -1.86 -12.51 5.63
CA THR A 487 -2.49 -13.64 6.32
C THR A 487 -1.57 -14.16 7.39
#